data_AF-A0A6G7EVI3-F1
#
_entry.id   AF-A0A6G7EVI3-F1
#
_cell.length_a   1.000
_cell.length_b   1.000
_cell.length_c   1.000
_cell.angle_alpha   90.00
_cell.angle_beta   90.00
_cell.angle_gamma   90.00
#
_symmetry.space_group_name_H-M   'P 1'
#
loop_
_entity.id
_entity.type
_entity.pdbx_description
1 polymer ?
#
loop_
_entity_poly.entity_id
_entity_poly.type
_entity_poly.pdbx_seq_one_letter_code
_entity_poly.pdbx_strand_id
1 'polypeptide(L)'
;MESLIKFLRESRNLSKKDIYEDLISEQTYTKIENNTENATLYIMTLILKRLNVSFHEFSYLYSKSKNITNFYDDLNNELSQQLVFIDEFIQKYPYLTSFQKNILKGLSTLYEGTGHEQEKYREIIWKTIKNNENLLPNDIILLSYIFFLFKDKQQEFIIKEIKEKMDLWEDYYGISKTISLFYFNLGVLYNLVHEDNEMAIKYYEIAINKGIKHQTPYSTARAMIELGKINNNEDLKVKGTTILSVFHPEILDLL
;
A
#
# COMPACT_ATOMS: atom_id res chain seq x y z
N MET A 1 -13.89 -24.63 14.51
CA MET A 1 -13.59 -23.19 14.40
C MET A 1 -14.92 -22.48 14.50
N GLU A 2 -15.12 -21.71 15.57
CA GLU A 2 -16.40 -21.02 15.80
C GLU A 2 -16.65 -20.00 14.68
N SER A 3 -17.91 -19.85 14.28
CA SER A 3 -18.26 -18.86 13.26
C SER A 3 -18.11 -17.45 13.81
N LEU A 4 -17.48 -16.55 13.03
CA LEU A 4 -17.26 -15.17 13.44
C LEU A 4 -18.57 -14.43 13.75
N ILE A 5 -19.62 -14.62 12.93
CA ILE A 5 -20.92 -13.96 13.18
C ILE A 5 -21.51 -14.44 14.51
N LYS A 6 -21.42 -15.74 14.79
CA LYS A 6 -21.88 -16.34 16.04
C LYS A 6 -21.11 -15.75 17.23
N PHE A 7 -19.78 -15.74 17.14
CA PHE A 7 -18.90 -15.19 18.15
C PHE A 7 -19.23 -13.72 18.45
N LEU A 8 -19.40 -12.89 17.41
CA LEU A 8 -19.75 -11.48 17.55
C LEU A 8 -21.11 -11.28 18.24
N ARG A 9 -22.12 -12.05 17.83
CA ARG A 9 -23.46 -12.02 18.41
C ARG A 9 -23.43 -12.38 19.90
N GLU A 10 -22.79 -13.49 20.25
CA GLU A 10 -22.73 -13.99 21.62
C GLU A 10 -21.91 -13.08 22.53
N SER A 11 -20.82 -12.49 22.02
CA SER A 11 -20.03 -11.49 22.75
C SER A 11 -20.82 -10.22 23.08
N ARG A 12 -21.90 -9.93 22.34
CA ARG A 12 -22.83 -8.81 22.58
C ARG A 12 -24.06 -9.22 23.40
N ASN A 13 -24.16 -10.49 23.83
CA ASN A 13 -25.34 -11.05 24.50
C ASN A 13 -26.63 -10.91 23.68
N LEU A 14 -26.54 -10.98 22.35
CA LEU A 14 -27.69 -10.90 21.46
C LEU A 14 -28.24 -12.31 21.14
N SER A 15 -29.55 -12.44 21.09
CA SER A 15 -30.21 -13.63 20.55
C SER A 15 -30.15 -13.64 19.03
N LYS A 16 -30.37 -14.80 18.39
CA LYS A 16 -30.48 -14.87 16.93
C LYS A 16 -31.60 -13.97 16.42
N LYS A 17 -32.71 -13.91 17.17
CA LYS A 17 -33.90 -13.14 16.84
C LYS A 17 -33.59 -11.64 16.73
N ASP A 18 -32.80 -11.11 17.66
CA ASP A 18 -32.33 -9.72 17.60
C ASP A 18 -31.61 -9.38 16.29
N ILE A 19 -31.00 -10.38 15.64
CA ILE A 19 -30.31 -10.20 14.37
C ILE A 19 -31.21 -10.45 13.16
N TYR A 20 -31.99 -11.53 13.13
CA TYR A 20 -32.74 -11.90 11.90
C TYR A 20 -34.10 -11.24 11.76
N GLU A 21 -34.77 -10.87 12.85
CA GLU A 21 -36.17 -10.42 12.84
C GLU A 21 -36.37 -9.25 11.87
N ASP A 22 -37.39 -9.30 11.01
CA ASP A 22 -37.64 -8.30 9.95
C ASP A 22 -36.52 -8.10 8.90
N LEU A 23 -35.47 -8.95 8.88
CA LEU A 23 -34.43 -8.96 7.83
C LEU A 23 -34.55 -10.19 6.92
N ILE A 24 -34.49 -11.37 7.53
CA ILE A 24 -34.42 -12.67 6.86
C ILE A 24 -35.06 -13.75 7.74
N SER A 25 -35.35 -14.92 7.17
CA SER A 25 -35.84 -16.04 7.97
C SER A 25 -34.79 -16.51 8.98
N GLU A 26 -35.24 -17.04 10.12
CA GLU A 26 -34.37 -17.67 11.13
C GLU A 26 -33.50 -18.78 10.52
N GLN A 27 -34.06 -19.56 9.60
CA GLN A 27 -33.35 -20.63 8.91
C GLN A 27 -32.21 -20.08 8.06
N THR A 28 -32.45 -19.03 7.27
CA THR A 28 -31.43 -18.35 6.46
C THR A 28 -30.34 -17.77 7.36
N TYR A 29 -30.71 -17.06 8.43
CA TYR A 29 -29.75 -16.52 9.38
C TYR A 29 -28.91 -17.61 10.03
N THR A 30 -29.52 -18.72 10.45
CA THR A 30 -28.79 -19.84 11.06
C THR A 30 -27.79 -20.46 10.09
N LYS A 31 -28.11 -20.54 8.79
CA LYS A 31 -27.16 -21.02 7.79
C LYS A 31 -25.99 -20.04 7.58
N ILE A 32 -26.29 -18.74 7.49
CA ILE A 32 -25.27 -17.67 7.41
C ILE A 32 -24.36 -17.72 8.64
N GLU A 33 -24.96 -17.74 9.84
CA GLU A 33 -24.24 -17.79 11.10
C GLU A 33 -23.39 -19.05 11.20
N ASN A 34 -23.79 -20.18 10.63
CA ASN A 34 -22.98 -21.41 10.64
C ASN A 34 -22.00 -21.52 9.47
N ASN A 35 -21.84 -20.47 8.64
CA ASN A 35 -21.05 -20.47 7.41
C ASN A 35 -21.44 -21.57 6.41
N THR A 36 -22.69 -22.02 6.42
CA THR A 36 -23.21 -22.99 5.43
C THR A 36 -23.85 -22.32 4.23
N GLU A 37 -24.10 -21.01 4.31
CA GLU A 37 -24.61 -20.18 3.21
C GLU A 37 -23.99 -18.78 3.29
N ASN A 38 -23.69 -18.17 2.15
CA ASN A 38 -23.14 -16.82 2.09
C ASN A 38 -24.27 -15.79 2.06
N ALA A 39 -24.17 -14.75 2.90
CA ALA A 39 -25.06 -13.61 2.80
C ALA A 39 -24.73 -12.76 1.56
N THR A 40 -25.73 -12.10 0.99
CA THR A 40 -25.47 -10.99 0.07
C THR A 40 -24.83 -9.83 0.81
N LEU A 41 -24.10 -8.95 0.11
CA LEU A 41 -23.47 -7.78 0.73
C LEU A 41 -24.47 -6.89 1.49
N TYR A 42 -25.67 -6.71 0.92
CA TYR A 42 -26.75 -5.95 1.56
C TYR A 42 -27.16 -6.58 2.90
N ILE A 43 -27.45 -7.89 2.92
CA ILE A 43 -27.84 -8.60 4.14
C ILE A 43 -26.71 -8.60 5.17
N MET A 44 -25.46 -8.83 4.74
CA MET A 44 -24.30 -8.75 5.62
C MET A 44 -24.20 -7.37 6.27
N THR A 45 -24.38 -6.29 5.51
CA THR A 45 -24.34 -4.92 6.04
C THR A 45 -25.39 -4.69 7.12
N LEU A 46 -26.61 -5.19 6.93
CA LEU A 46 -27.68 -5.08 7.92
C LEU A 46 -27.40 -5.92 9.18
N ILE A 47 -26.88 -7.14 9.01
CA ILE A 47 -26.45 -7.99 10.12
C ILE A 47 -25.37 -7.29 10.96
N LEU A 48 -24.32 -6.78 10.31
CA LEU A 48 -23.22 -6.07 10.97
C LEU A 48 -23.71 -4.81 11.69
N LYS A 49 -24.65 -4.08 11.09
CA LYS A 49 -25.30 -2.93 11.74
C LYS A 49 -26.00 -3.32 13.05
N ARG A 50 -26.72 -4.45 13.08
CA ARG A 50 -27.38 -4.94 14.30
C ARG A 50 -26.41 -5.45 15.36
N LEU A 51 -25.27 -6.00 14.92
CA LEU A 51 -24.17 -6.37 15.81
C LEU A 51 -23.39 -5.16 16.35
N ASN A 52 -23.67 -3.96 15.82
CA ASN A 52 -22.87 -2.75 16.04
C ASN A 52 -21.39 -2.99 15.76
N VAL A 53 -21.11 -3.59 14.60
CA VAL A 53 -19.77 -3.88 14.10
C VAL A 53 -19.65 -3.23 12.73
N SER A 54 -18.58 -2.46 12.51
CA SER A 54 -18.33 -1.88 11.19
C SER A 54 -17.87 -2.97 10.21
N PHE A 55 -18.08 -2.77 8.90
CA PHE A 55 -17.52 -3.68 7.90
C PHE A 55 -15.99 -3.79 8.01
N HIS A 56 -15.32 -2.70 8.40
CA HIS A 56 -13.87 -2.67 8.60
C HIS A 56 -13.44 -3.59 9.76
N GLU A 57 -14.07 -3.46 10.91
CA GLU A 57 -13.82 -4.31 12.08
C GLU A 57 -14.13 -5.78 11.78
N PHE A 58 -15.27 -6.06 11.12
CA PHE A 58 -15.60 -7.42 10.70
C PHE A 58 -14.54 -7.99 9.76
N SER A 59 -14.12 -7.23 8.74
CA SER A 59 -13.10 -7.66 7.78
C SER A 59 -11.77 -7.94 8.45
N TYR A 60 -11.38 -7.13 9.45
CA TYR A 60 -10.18 -7.35 10.26
C TYR A 60 -10.25 -8.65 11.08
N LEU A 61 -11.35 -8.87 11.79
CA LEU A 61 -11.52 -10.10 12.58
C LEU A 61 -11.60 -11.34 11.68
N TYR A 62 -12.28 -11.21 10.54
CA TYR A 62 -12.39 -12.27 9.54
C TYR A 62 -11.02 -12.63 8.97
N SER A 63 -10.22 -11.64 8.56
CA SER A 63 -8.88 -11.88 8.01
C SER A 63 -7.98 -12.57 9.03
N LYS A 64 -7.99 -12.11 10.30
CA LYS A 64 -7.26 -12.77 11.39
C LYS A 64 -7.71 -14.21 11.61
N SER A 65 -9.01 -14.47 11.62
CA SER A 65 -9.54 -15.84 11.79
C SER A 65 -9.15 -16.80 10.66
N LYS A 66 -8.84 -16.27 9.49
CA LYS A 66 -8.47 -17.02 8.28
C LYS A 66 -6.99 -16.95 7.93
N ASN A 67 -6.16 -16.28 8.76
CA ASN A 67 -4.77 -15.97 8.45
C ASN A 67 -4.59 -15.31 7.07
N ILE A 68 -5.56 -14.49 6.66
CA ILE A 68 -5.46 -13.69 5.44
C ILE A 68 -4.56 -12.50 5.76
N THR A 69 -3.39 -12.46 5.14
CA THR A 69 -2.42 -11.37 5.28
C THR A 69 -2.85 -10.14 4.49
N ASN A 70 -2.38 -8.97 4.91
CA ASN A 70 -2.57 -7.74 4.17
C ASN A 70 -1.48 -7.64 3.10
N PHE A 71 -1.91 -7.58 1.84
CA PHE A 71 -1.02 -7.44 0.68
C PHE A 71 0.01 -6.32 0.84
N TYR A 72 -0.39 -5.16 1.37
CA TYR A 72 0.50 -4.00 1.48
C TYR A 72 1.48 -4.12 2.62
N ASP A 73 1.05 -4.68 3.76
CA ASP A 73 1.95 -4.89 4.89
C ASP A 73 3.02 -5.92 4.50
N ASP A 74 2.60 -7.01 3.84
CA ASP A 74 3.52 -8.02 3.32
C ASP A 74 4.46 -7.43 2.25
N LEU A 75 3.93 -6.70 1.25
CA LEU A 75 4.77 -6.08 0.22
C LEU A 75 5.82 -5.14 0.82
N ASN A 76 5.42 -4.27 1.75
CA ASN A 76 6.35 -3.35 2.41
C ASN A 76 7.40 -4.10 3.24
N ASN A 77 7.02 -5.18 3.91
CA ASN A 77 7.95 -6.01 4.67
C ASN A 77 8.98 -6.68 3.76
N GLU A 78 8.57 -7.32 2.66
CA GLU A 78 9.48 -7.96 1.70
C GLU A 78 10.45 -6.93 1.10
N LEU A 79 9.94 -5.77 0.70
CA LEU A 79 10.78 -4.69 0.14
C LEU A 79 11.76 -4.12 1.16
N SER A 80 11.37 -4.01 2.43
CA SER A 80 12.26 -3.53 3.50
C SER A 80 13.41 -4.50 3.78
N GLN A 81 13.19 -5.80 3.61
CA GLN A 81 14.20 -6.82 3.83
C GLN A 81 15.12 -7.04 2.62
N GLN A 82 14.82 -6.40 1.49
CA GLN A 82 15.50 -6.62 0.20
C GLN A 82 15.51 -8.10 -0.24
N LEU A 83 14.64 -8.93 0.33
CA LEU A 83 14.46 -10.33 -0.02
C LEU A 83 13.43 -10.42 -1.14
N VAL A 84 13.86 -10.27 -2.38
CA VAL A 84 12.92 -10.15 -3.51
C VAL A 84 12.64 -11.52 -4.11
N PHE A 85 11.97 -12.41 -3.36
CA PHE A 85 11.38 -13.65 -3.91
C PHE A 85 10.03 -13.35 -4.59
N ILE A 86 10.04 -12.53 -5.64
CA ILE A 86 8.79 -12.06 -6.30
C ILE A 86 7.92 -13.21 -6.80
N ASP A 87 8.50 -14.30 -7.28
CA ASP A 87 7.70 -15.44 -7.73
C ASP A 87 6.96 -16.12 -6.58
N GLU A 88 7.58 -16.26 -5.40
CA GLU A 88 6.92 -16.79 -4.20
C GLU A 88 5.84 -15.81 -3.69
N PHE A 89 6.15 -14.51 -3.70
CA PHE A 89 5.19 -13.47 -3.34
C PHE A 89 3.97 -13.47 -4.27
N ILE A 90 4.18 -13.58 -5.59
CA ILE A 90 3.10 -13.67 -6.57
C ILE A 90 2.25 -14.94 -6.35
N GLN A 91 2.86 -16.08 -5.99
CA GLN A 91 2.13 -17.31 -5.70
C GLN A 91 1.24 -17.19 -4.46
N LYS A 92 1.71 -16.47 -3.42
CA LYS A 92 0.93 -16.16 -2.21
C LYS A 92 -0.32 -15.31 -2.50
N TYR A 93 -0.30 -14.57 -3.61
CA TYR A 93 -1.36 -13.62 -3.98
C TYR A 93 -1.99 -13.96 -5.35
N PRO A 94 -2.81 -15.04 -5.44
CA PRO A 94 -3.33 -15.56 -6.71
C PRO A 94 -4.29 -14.59 -7.43
N TYR A 95 -4.87 -13.64 -6.70
CA TYR A 95 -5.80 -12.63 -7.22
C TYR A 95 -5.12 -11.45 -7.94
N LEU A 96 -3.78 -11.38 -7.95
CA LEU A 96 -3.06 -10.35 -8.69
C LEU A 96 -3.36 -10.44 -10.19
N THR A 97 -3.63 -9.28 -10.79
CA THR A 97 -3.84 -9.20 -12.25
C THR A 97 -2.53 -9.44 -13.01
N SER A 98 -2.62 -9.79 -14.29
CA SER A 98 -1.42 -9.90 -15.15
C SER A 98 -0.61 -8.60 -15.18
N PHE A 99 -1.28 -7.45 -15.12
CA PHE A 99 -0.63 -6.15 -15.06
C PHE A 99 0.18 -5.97 -13.77
N GLN A 100 -0.41 -6.25 -12.61
CA GLN A 100 0.26 -6.16 -11.32
C GLN A 100 1.44 -7.13 -11.20
N LYS A 101 1.29 -8.35 -11.73
CA LYS A 101 2.39 -9.33 -11.82
C LYS A 101 3.54 -8.81 -12.68
N ASN A 102 3.25 -8.15 -13.80
CA ASN A 102 4.29 -7.55 -14.64
C ASN A 102 4.99 -6.38 -13.93
N ILE A 103 4.27 -5.57 -13.16
CA ILE A 103 4.90 -4.51 -12.35
C ILE A 103 5.85 -5.10 -11.31
N LEU A 104 5.41 -6.11 -10.55
CA LEU A 104 6.24 -6.78 -9.54
C LEU A 104 7.49 -7.42 -10.15
N LYS A 105 7.37 -8.01 -11.35
CA LYS A 105 8.52 -8.52 -12.10
C LYS A 105 9.42 -7.40 -12.63
N GLY A 106 8.85 -6.26 -13.05
CA GLY A 106 9.64 -5.07 -13.35
C GLY A 106 10.43 -4.59 -12.15
N LEU A 107 9.81 -4.61 -10.95
CA LEU A 107 10.47 -4.26 -9.70
C LEU A 107 11.65 -5.20 -9.40
N SER A 108 11.49 -6.52 -9.52
CA SER A 108 12.63 -7.44 -9.30
C SER A 108 13.80 -7.16 -10.24
N THR A 109 13.53 -6.73 -11.48
CA THR A 109 14.62 -6.41 -12.40
C THR A 109 15.43 -5.18 -12.01
N LEU A 110 14.91 -4.30 -11.16
CA LEU A 110 15.67 -3.16 -10.62
C LEU A 110 16.68 -3.59 -9.55
N TYR A 111 16.46 -4.73 -8.89
CA TYR A 111 17.37 -5.27 -7.87
C TYR A 111 18.43 -6.20 -8.46
N GLU A 112 18.01 -7.15 -9.30
CA GLU A 112 18.89 -8.25 -9.74
C GLU A 112 18.81 -8.54 -11.25
N GLY A 113 18.03 -7.76 -12.00
CA GLY A 113 17.79 -8.01 -13.42
C GLY A 113 18.85 -7.45 -14.35
N THR A 114 18.92 -8.02 -15.55
CA THR A 114 19.70 -7.46 -16.65
C THR A 114 19.00 -6.27 -17.29
N GLY A 115 19.76 -5.40 -17.97
CA GLY A 115 19.18 -4.29 -18.74
C GLY A 115 18.17 -4.76 -19.81
N HIS A 116 18.34 -5.97 -20.37
CA HIS A 116 17.39 -6.57 -21.29
C HIS A 116 16.06 -6.94 -20.62
N GLU A 117 16.10 -7.44 -19.39
CA GLU A 117 14.88 -7.76 -18.65
C GLU A 117 14.14 -6.50 -18.19
N GLN A 118 14.88 -5.49 -17.74
CA GLN A 118 14.32 -4.16 -17.43
C GLN A 118 13.60 -3.57 -18.66
N GLU A 119 14.25 -3.59 -19.83
CA GLU A 119 13.68 -3.17 -21.11
C GLU A 119 12.39 -3.91 -21.43
N LYS A 120 12.42 -5.25 -21.34
CA LYS A 120 11.26 -6.11 -21.61
C LYS A 120 10.06 -5.74 -20.73
N TYR A 121 10.24 -5.62 -19.41
CA TYR A 121 9.13 -5.30 -18.52
C TYR A 121 8.68 -3.85 -18.66
N ARG A 122 9.60 -2.90 -18.92
CA ARG A 122 9.21 -1.50 -19.21
C ARG A 122 8.22 -1.43 -20.37
N GLU A 123 8.53 -2.08 -21.49
CA GLU A 123 7.66 -2.05 -22.69
C GLU A 123 6.32 -2.73 -22.45
N ILE A 124 6.30 -3.88 -21.75
CA ILE A 124 5.06 -4.59 -21.40
C ILE A 124 4.15 -3.71 -20.52
N ILE A 125 4.73 -3.07 -19.51
CA ILE A 125 3.98 -2.24 -18.55
C ILE A 125 3.52 -0.95 -19.25
N TRP A 126 4.40 -0.29 -20.03
CA TRP A 126 4.07 0.92 -20.77
C TRP A 126 2.91 0.72 -21.76
N LYS A 127 2.93 -0.39 -22.52
CA LYS A 127 1.85 -0.73 -23.45
C LYS A 127 0.50 -0.88 -22.74
N THR A 128 0.52 -1.32 -21.48
CA THR A 128 -0.70 -1.45 -20.67
C THR A 128 -1.17 -0.08 -20.17
N ILE A 129 -0.26 0.73 -19.60
CA ILE A 129 -0.58 2.06 -19.06
C ILE A 129 -1.11 2.99 -20.14
N LYS A 130 -0.46 3.05 -21.31
CA LYS A 130 -0.83 3.97 -22.39
C LYS A 130 -2.28 3.81 -22.88
N ASN A 131 -2.86 2.62 -22.71
CA ASN A 131 -4.21 2.29 -23.16
C ASN A 131 -5.23 2.21 -22.00
N ASN A 132 -4.82 2.46 -20.76
CA ASN A 132 -5.66 2.29 -19.59
C ASN A 132 -5.99 3.64 -18.95
N GLU A 133 -7.25 4.05 -19.07
CA GLU A 133 -7.73 5.33 -18.53
C GLU A 133 -8.00 5.27 -17.01
N ASN A 134 -8.04 4.07 -16.40
CA ASN A 134 -8.49 3.90 -15.01
C ASN A 134 -7.57 2.97 -14.19
N LEU A 135 -6.36 3.45 -13.89
CA LEU A 135 -5.48 2.82 -12.91
C LEU A 135 -6.11 2.89 -11.51
N LEU A 136 -6.20 1.78 -10.77
CA LEU A 136 -6.78 1.73 -9.43
C LEU A 136 -5.71 2.01 -8.35
N PRO A 137 -6.10 2.30 -7.08
CA PRO A 137 -5.14 2.60 -6.01
C PRO A 137 -3.99 1.59 -5.89
N ASN A 138 -4.29 0.28 -5.97
CA ASN A 138 -3.29 -0.78 -5.90
C ASN A 138 -2.27 -0.69 -7.04
N ASP A 139 -2.73 -0.35 -8.24
CA ASP A 139 -1.86 -0.19 -9.40
C ASP A 139 -0.95 1.03 -9.22
N ILE A 140 -1.48 2.12 -8.69
CA ILE A 140 -0.72 3.34 -8.39
C ILE A 140 0.36 3.11 -7.34
N ILE A 141 0.04 2.36 -6.28
CA ILE A 141 1.02 1.97 -5.26
C ILE A 141 2.15 1.17 -5.91
N LEU A 142 1.83 0.16 -6.72
CA LEU A 142 2.84 -0.66 -7.39
C LEU A 142 3.69 0.14 -8.38
N LEU A 143 3.07 1.02 -9.17
CA LEU A 143 3.78 1.91 -10.10
C LEU A 143 4.73 2.88 -9.38
N SER A 144 4.40 3.30 -8.16
CA SER A 144 5.25 4.18 -7.35
C SER A 144 6.58 3.56 -6.93
N TYR A 145 6.71 2.23 -6.98
CA TYR A 145 7.98 1.54 -6.73
C TYR A 145 8.83 1.39 -8.01
N ILE A 146 8.23 1.50 -9.20
CA ILE A 146 8.92 1.19 -10.46
C ILE A 146 8.98 2.36 -11.45
N PHE A 147 8.56 3.57 -11.09
CA PHE A 147 8.58 4.70 -12.03
C PHE A 147 9.99 5.01 -12.56
N PHE A 148 11.05 4.60 -11.85
CA PHE A 148 12.45 4.66 -12.29
C PHE A 148 12.77 3.76 -13.48
N LEU A 149 11.98 2.71 -13.71
CA LEU A 149 12.13 1.83 -14.85
C LEU A 149 11.85 2.56 -16.18
N PHE A 150 11.05 3.62 -16.14
CA PHE A 150 10.64 4.39 -17.31
C PHE A 150 11.62 5.53 -17.59
N LYS A 151 11.65 5.96 -18.86
CA LYS A 151 12.57 7.00 -19.34
C LYS A 151 11.81 8.11 -20.07
N ASP A 152 12.40 9.30 -20.07
CA ASP A 152 11.94 10.47 -20.81
C ASP A 152 10.43 10.74 -20.60
N LYS A 153 9.69 10.95 -21.69
CA LYS A 153 8.25 11.24 -21.68
C LYS A 153 7.40 10.13 -21.03
N GLN A 154 7.87 8.88 -21.02
CA GLN A 154 7.14 7.79 -20.32
C GLN A 154 7.21 8.00 -18.81
N GLN A 155 8.38 8.39 -18.30
CA GLN A 155 8.58 8.67 -16.88
C GLN A 155 7.76 9.88 -16.44
N GLU A 156 7.79 10.97 -17.20
CA GLU A 156 6.97 12.17 -16.93
C GLU A 156 5.48 11.84 -16.87
N PHE A 157 4.98 11.06 -17.83
CA PHE A 157 3.59 10.63 -17.87
C PHE A 157 3.21 9.83 -16.62
N ILE A 158 4.02 8.83 -16.25
CA ILE A 158 3.74 7.95 -15.13
C ILE A 158 3.83 8.69 -13.80
N ILE A 159 4.82 9.57 -13.62
CA ILE A 159 4.94 10.40 -12.42
C ILE A 159 3.68 11.28 -12.27
N LYS A 160 3.21 11.88 -13.37
CA LYS A 160 1.98 12.69 -13.35
C LYS A 160 0.76 11.86 -12.92
N GLU A 161 0.56 10.69 -13.54
CA GLU A 161 -0.55 9.79 -13.20
C GLU A 161 -0.49 9.36 -11.72
N ILE A 162 0.69 8.95 -11.24
CA ILE A 162 0.85 8.55 -9.83
C ILE A 162 0.50 9.70 -8.90
N LYS A 163 1.00 10.92 -9.15
CA LYS A 163 0.73 12.09 -8.31
C LYS A 163 -0.76 12.40 -8.23
N GLU A 164 -1.43 12.54 -9.37
CA GLU A 164 -2.85 12.89 -9.43
C GLU A 164 -3.73 11.88 -8.69
N LYS A 165 -3.43 10.59 -8.85
CA LYS A 165 -4.18 9.52 -8.20
C LYS A 165 -3.84 9.35 -6.72
N MET A 166 -2.59 9.57 -6.32
CA MET A 166 -2.19 9.55 -4.91
C MET A 166 -2.84 10.68 -4.12
N ASP A 167 -3.03 11.86 -4.72
CA ASP A 167 -3.77 12.95 -4.08
C ASP A 167 -5.28 12.65 -4.03
N LEU A 168 -5.85 12.05 -5.08
CA LEU A 168 -7.26 11.65 -5.11
C LEU A 168 -7.60 10.60 -4.04
N TRP A 169 -6.69 9.65 -3.79
CA TRP A 169 -6.89 8.53 -2.86
C TRP A 169 -6.00 8.62 -1.64
N GLU A 170 -5.65 9.83 -1.22
CA GLU A 170 -4.68 10.05 -0.15
C GLU A 170 -5.03 9.33 1.15
N ASP A 171 -6.32 9.23 1.49
CA ASP A 171 -6.80 8.60 2.72
C ASP A 171 -7.02 7.08 2.57
N TYR A 172 -6.80 6.50 1.39
CA TYR A 172 -6.83 5.06 1.20
C TYR A 172 -5.60 4.43 1.87
N TYR A 173 -5.81 3.41 2.72
CA TYR A 173 -4.76 2.81 3.57
C TYR A 173 -3.44 2.56 2.82
N GLY A 174 -3.47 1.86 1.69
CA GLY A 174 -2.26 1.57 0.93
C GLY A 174 -1.54 2.82 0.41
N ILE A 175 -2.29 3.83 -0.05
CA ILE A 175 -1.73 5.09 -0.55
C ILE A 175 -1.15 5.90 0.62
N SER A 176 -1.88 6.01 1.73
CA SER A 176 -1.41 6.72 2.93
C SER A 176 -0.06 6.20 3.43
N LYS A 177 0.20 4.89 3.30
CA LYS A 177 1.46 4.25 3.69
C LYS A 177 2.60 4.44 2.68
N THR A 178 2.30 4.71 1.42
CA THR A 178 3.30 4.76 0.33
C THR A 178 3.56 6.18 -0.18
N ILE A 179 2.62 7.12 -0.03
CA ILE A 179 2.68 8.46 -0.65
C ILE A 179 3.93 9.25 -0.25
N SER A 180 4.33 9.21 1.02
CA SER A 180 5.56 9.85 1.50
C SER A 180 6.81 9.24 0.86
N LEU A 181 6.85 7.91 0.72
CA LEU A 181 7.97 7.21 0.07
C LEU A 181 8.06 7.56 -1.41
N PHE A 182 6.94 7.65 -2.11
CA PHE A 182 6.90 8.08 -3.50
C PHE A 182 7.49 9.48 -3.69
N TYR A 183 7.07 10.46 -2.88
CA TYR A 183 7.60 11.82 -2.96
C TYR A 183 9.07 11.90 -2.53
N PHE A 184 9.50 11.11 -1.55
CA PHE A 184 10.92 11.00 -1.21
C PHE A 184 11.74 10.49 -2.41
N ASN A 185 11.26 9.43 -3.06
CA ASN A 185 11.88 8.84 -4.24
C ASN A 185 11.90 9.82 -5.44
N LEU A 186 10.88 10.67 -5.60
CA LEU A 186 10.93 11.77 -6.56
C LEU A 186 12.02 12.78 -6.21
N GLY A 187 12.16 13.16 -4.94
CA GLY A 187 13.26 14.02 -4.50
C GLY A 187 14.62 13.42 -4.87
N VAL A 188 14.82 12.11 -4.62
CA VAL A 188 16.03 11.38 -5.01
C VAL A 188 16.25 11.38 -6.53
N LEU A 189 15.21 11.15 -7.33
CA LEU A 189 15.29 11.20 -8.79
C LEU A 189 15.81 12.56 -9.26
N TYR A 190 15.18 13.64 -8.80
CA TYR A 190 15.55 14.98 -9.24
C TYR A 190 16.94 15.40 -8.74
N ASN A 191 17.31 15.02 -7.52
CA ASN A 191 18.63 15.30 -6.97
C ASN A 191 19.75 14.57 -7.72
N LEU A 192 19.63 13.24 -7.89
CA LEU A 192 20.73 12.40 -8.35
C LEU A 192 20.78 12.19 -9.86
N VAL A 193 19.63 12.24 -10.55
CA VAL A 193 19.55 11.92 -11.98
C VAL A 193 19.35 13.18 -12.82
N HIS A 194 18.48 14.08 -12.39
CA HIS A 194 18.24 15.33 -13.12
C HIS A 194 19.13 16.48 -12.66
N GLU A 195 19.85 16.34 -11.54
CA GLU A 195 20.68 17.38 -10.93
C GLU A 195 19.89 18.69 -10.69
N ASP A 196 18.59 18.57 -10.41
CA ASP A 196 17.66 19.68 -10.20
C ASP A 196 17.33 19.79 -8.71
N ASN A 197 18.14 20.60 -8.02
CA ASN A 197 18.02 20.82 -6.59
C ASN A 197 16.70 21.50 -6.19
N GLU A 198 16.14 22.37 -7.03
CA GLU A 198 14.89 23.07 -6.73
C GLU A 198 13.73 22.08 -6.67
N MET A 199 13.62 21.22 -7.68
CA MET A 199 12.60 20.17 -7.70
C MET A 199 12.85 19.11 -6.63
N ALA A 200 14.12 18.77 -6.35
CA ALA A 200 14.46 17.85 -5.26
C ALA A 200 13.96 18.37 -3.90
N ILE A 201 14.29 19.63 -3.57
CA ILE A 201 13.84 20.30 -2.33
C ILE A 201 12.32 20.24 -2.22
N LYS A 202 11.61 20.67 -3.28
CA LYS A 202 10.14 20.65 -3.33
C LYS A 202 9.58 19.27 -3.00
N TYR A 203 10.13 18.21 -3.60
CA TYR A 203 9.61 16.87 -3.38
C TYR A 203 9.98 16.29 -2.00
N TYR A 204 11.15 16.63 -1.46
CA TYR A 204 11.46 16.27 -0.07
C TYR A 204 10.53 16.98 0.93
N GLU A 205 10.20 18.25 0.72
CA GLU A 205 9.23 18.96 1.56
C GLU A 205 7.84 18.32 1.50
N ILE A 206 7.37 17.94 0.30
CA ILE A 206 6.11 17.22 0.13
C ILE A 206 6.16 15.87 0.85
N ALA A 207 7.27 15.12 0.72
CA ALA A 207 7.46 13.85 1.40
C ALA A 207 7.35 14.00 2.91
N ILE A 208 8.02 14.99 3.50
CA ILE A 208 7.96 15.29 4.94
C ILE A 208 6.52 15.60 5.37
N ASN A 209 5.83 16.48 4.65
CA ASN A 209 4.46 16.88 4.99
C ASN A 209 3.48 15.71 4.92
N LYS A 210 3.54 14.92 3.84
CA LYS A 210 2.71 13.73 3.68
C LYS A 210 3.05 12.67 4.72
N GLY A 211 4.33 12.49 5.03
CA GLY A 211 4.79 11.50 5.98
C GLY A 211 4.44 11.83 7.44
N ILE A 212 4.40 13.11 7.81
CA ILE A 212 3.86 13.58 9.09
C ILE A 212 2.34 13.30 9.15
N LYS A 213 1.59 13.68 8.11
CA LYS A 213 0.13 13.48 8.05
C LYS A 213 -0.24 12.00 8.22
N HIS A 214 0.48 11.10 7.55
CA HIS A 214 0.15 9.66 7.49
C HIS A 214 0.99 8.78 8.41
N GLN A 215 1.84 9.39 9.23
CA GLN A 215 2.69 8.71 10.23
C GLN A 215 3.59 7.63 9.59
N THR A 216 4.34 8.01 8.55
CA THR A 216 5.32 7.14 7.87
C THR A 216 6.74 7.59 8.22
N PRO A 217 7.31 7.17 9.36
CA PRO A 217 8.53 7.76 9.92
C PRO A 217 9.76 7.55 9.03
N TYR A 218 9.89 6.40 8.37
CA TYR A 218 11.05 6.07 7.53
C TYR A 218 11.30 7.09 6.41
N SER A 219 10.35 7.23 5.48
CA SER A 219 10.50 8.14 4.34
C SER A 219 10.53 9.60 4.76
N THR A 220 9.81 9.96 5.83
CA THR A 220 9.87 11.30 6.44
C THR A 220 11.30 11.62 6.88
N ALA A 221 11.92 10.72 7.64
CA ALA A 221 13.24 10.94 8.19
C ALA A 221 14.33 10.96 7.12
N ARG A 222 14.24 10.07 6.13
CA ARG A 222 15.14 10.08 4.96
C ARG A 222 15.02 11.40 4.18
N ALA A 223 13.80 11.89 3.95
CA ALA A 223 13.58 13.18 3.30
C ALA A 223 14.14 14.35 4.12
N MET A 224 14.00 14.34 5.45
CA MET A 224 14.61 15.35 6.33
C MET A 224 16.13 15.38 6.21
N ILE A 225 16.79 14.21 6.20
CA ILE A 225 18.24 14.12 6.07
C ILE A 225 18.70 14.66 4.72
N GLU A 226 18.10 14.22 3.62
CA GLU A 226 18.50 14.67 2.28
C GLU A 226 18.23 16.15 2.05
N LEU A 227 17.07 16.66 2.49
CA LEU A 227 16.76 18.09 2.45
C LEU A 227 17.76 18.90 3.31
N GLY A 228 18.12 18.38 4.49
CA GLY A 228 19.09 19.00 5.36
C GLY A 228 20.49 19.03 4.75
N LYS A 229 20.90 18.00 4.00
CA LYS A 229 22.16 18.00 3.23
C LYS A 229 22.15 19.08 2.15
N ILE A 230 21.10 19.16 1.33
CA ILE A 230 21.01 20.14 0.24
C ILE A 230 21.05 21.58 0.77
N ASN A 231 20.35 21.84 1.88
CA ASN A 231 20.23 23.19 2.44
C ASN A 231 21.28 23.51 3.53
N ASN A 232 22.24 22.62 3.79
CA ASN A 232 23.19 22.73 4.91
C ASN A 232 22.50 22.96 6.28
N ASN A 233 21.35 22.34 6.49
CA ASN A 233 20.55 22.45 7.71
C ASN A 233 20.81 21.24 8.64
N GLU A 234 21.77 21.40 9.55
CA GLU A 234 22.17 20.35 10.50
C GLU A 234 21.05 19.96 11.49
N ASP A 235 20.22 20.91 11.93
CA ASP A 235 19.09 20.61 12.82
C ASP A 235 18.10 19.64 12.17
N LEU A 236 17.82 19.84 10.88
CA LEU A 236 16.92 18.96 10.13
C LEU A 236 17.53 17.56 9.94
N LYS A 237 18.84 17.48 9.69
CA LYS A 237 19.56 16.20 9.63
C LYS A 237 19.47 15.44 10.95
N VAL A 238 19.75 16.11 12.07
CA VAL A 238 19.69 15.50 13.42
C VAL A 238 18.30 14.99 13.75
N LYS A 239 17.25 15.75 13.42
CA LYS A 239 15.85 15.31 13.59
C LYS A 239 15.56 14.04 12.81
N GLY A 240 15.94 13.99 11.53
CA GLY A 240 15.78 12.80 10.70
C GLY A 240 16.53 11.60 11.27
N THR A 241 17.81 11.76 11.62
CA THR A 241 18.62 10.69 12.23
C THR A 241 18.01 10.19 13.54
N THR A 242 17.48 11.09 14.37
CA THR A 242 16.83 10.72 15.63
C THR A 242 15.58 9.87 15.39
N ILE A 243 14.73 10.22 14.42
CA ILE A 243 13.57 9.41 14.04
C ILE A 243 14.02 8.01 13.59
N LEU A 244 15.03 7.92 12.72
CA LEU A 244 15.55 6.62 12.27
C LEU A 244 16.11 5.81 13.43
N SER A 245 16.82 6.41 14.39
CA SER A 245 17.36 5.69 15.54
C SER A 245 16.29 5.00 16.41
N VAL A 246 15.07 5.53 16.43
CA VAL A 246 13.96 4.98 17.21
C VAL A 246 13.18 3.91 16.43
N PHE A 247 12.91 4.16 15.15
CA PHE A 247 12.00 3.33 14.37
C PHE A 247 12.69 2.35 13.41
N HIS A 248 13.93 2.65 13.01
CA HIS A 248 14.72 1.91 12.02
C HIS A 248 16.23 1.96 12.34
N PRO A 249 16.66 1.54 13.54
CA PRO A 249 18.05 1.64 13.97
C PRO A 249 19.02 0.90 13.03
N GLU A 250 18.55 -0.16 12.36
CA GLU A 250 19.31 -0.95 11.37
C GLU A 250 19.79 -0.14 10.16
N ILE A 251 19.19 1.02 9.90
CA ILE A 251 19.49 1.85 8.73
C ILE A 251 20.58 2.89 9.03
N LEU A 252 20.87 3.14 10.31
CA LEU A 252 21.87 4.15 10.70
C LEU A 252 23.27 3.82 10.19
N ASP A 253 23.62 2.54 10.08
CA ASP A 253 24.92 2.09 9.58
C ASP A 253 25.09 2.33 8.06
N LEU A 254 24.02 2.73 7.36
CA LEU A 254 23.97 2.96 5.91
C LEU A 254 23.90 4.46 5.53
N LEU A 255 23.93 5.38 6.51
CA LEU A 255 23.83 6.84 6.32
C LEU A 255 25.20 7.52 6.30
#